data_AF-A0A316S971-F1
#
_entry.id   AF-A0A316S971-F1
#
_cell.length_a   1.000
_cell.length_b   1.000
_cell.length_c   1.000
_cell.angle_alpha   90.00
_cell.angle_beta   90.00
_cell.angle_gamma   90.00
#
_symmetry.space_group_name_H-M   'P 1'
#
loop_
_entity.id
_entity.type
_entity.pdbx_description
1 polymer ?
#
loop_
_entity_poly.entity_id
_entity_poly.type
_entity_poly.pdbx_seq_one_letter_code
_entity_poly.pdbx_strand_id
1 'polypeptide(L)'
;MGKFAGKINMLCKAHAARGNIYLIDRKQVFSAKLNKPVTLLVLNENIPAEEYNRRFPDKKPKDPQQQPFAKVPVLETFSEVEIIKVLAAALDKKKQRKGGGQRAG
;
A
#
# COMPACT_ATOMS: atom_id res chain seq x y z
N MET A 1 9.98 17.10 -4.17
CA MET A 1 9.02 16.19 -3.52
C MET A 1 7.69 16.91 -3.33
N GLY A 2 6.56 16.20 -3.41
CA GLY A 2 5.23 16.79 -3.21
C GLY A 2 5.01 17.28 -1.77
N LYS A 3 4.01 18.15 -1.58
CA LYS A 3 3.72 18.84 -0.31
C LYS A 3 3.53 17.87 0.87
N PHE A 4 3.12 16.63 0.62
CA PHE A 4 2.82 15.66 1.66
C PHE A 4 3.82 14.51 1.79
N ALA A 5 4.95 14.55 1.07
CA ALA A 5 5.92 13.46 1.06
C ALA A 5 6.41 13.08 2.48
N GLY A 6 6.63 14.07 3.36
CA GLY A 6 7.02 13.82 4.75
C GLY A 6 5.98 13.01 5.54
N LYS A 7 4.69 13.36 5.43
CA LYS A 7 3.60 12.65 6.11
C LYS A 7 3.42 11.24 5.57
N ILE A 8 3.49 11.08 4.25
CA ILE A 8 3.42 9.79 3.59
C ILE A 8 4.56 8.88 4.07
N ASN A 9 5.81 9.39 4.07
CA ASN A 9 6.96 8.62 4.53
C ASN A 9 6.83 8.22 6.00
N MET A 10 6.35 9.12 6.86
CA MET A 10 6.07 8.81 8.27
C MET A 10 5.05 7.67 8.42
N LEU A 11 3.96 7.70 7.65
CA LEU A 11 2.95 6.65 7.67
C LEU A 11 3.49 5.32 7.14
N CYS A 12 4.27 5.33 6.05
CA CYS A 12 4.93 4.13 5.54
C CYS A 12 5.88 3.53 6.58
N LYS A 13 6.66 4.35 7.30
CA LYS A 13 7.53 3.89 8.41
C LYS A 13 6.71 3.27 9.54
N ALA A 14 5.58 3.88 9.92
CA ALA A 14 4.70 3.34 10.94
C ALA A 14 4.10 1.98 10.56
N HIS A 15 3.79 1.78 9.27
CA HIS A 15 3.37 0.49 8.74
C HIS A 15 4.51 -0.53 8.72
N ALA A 16 5.71 -0.12 8.32
CA ALA A 16 6.89 -0.98 8.28
C ALA A 16 7.24 -1.52 9.67
N ALA A 17 7.14 -0.68 10.71
CA ALA A 17 7.29 -1.11 12.10
C ALA A 17 6.26 -2.16 12.55
N ARG A 18 5.17 -2.35 11.78
CA ARG A 18 4.12 -3.35 12.02
C ARG A 18 4.19 -4.52 11.02
N GLY A 19 5.29 -4.64 10.26
CA GLY A 19 5.52 -5.70 9.27
C GLY A 19 4.83 -5.48 7.92
N ASN A 20 4.21 -4.33 7.68
CA ASN A 20 3.55 -4.01 6.42
C ASN A 20 4.43 -3.05 5.61
N ILE A 21 4.83 -3.42 4.39
CA ILE A 21 5.64 -2.55 3.54
C ILE A 21 4.77 -1.94 2.44
N TYR A 22 4.68 -0.62 2.42
CA TYR A 22 4.01 0.14 1.36
C TYR A 22 5.03 0.89 0.51
N LEU A 23 4.83 0.86 -0.80
CA LEU A 23 5.67 1.48 -1.81
C LEU A 23 4.81 2.42 -2.67
N ILE A 24 5.40 3.53 -3.11
CA ILE A 24 4.70 4.49 -3.98
C ILE A 24 5.47 4.63 -5.28
N ASP A 25 4.81 4.26 -6.38
CA ASP A 25 5.31 4.55 -7.72
C ASP A 25 4.74 5.86 -8.23
N ARG A 26 5.53 6.51 -9.07
CA ARG A 26 5.11 7.67 -9.84
C ARG A 26 5.20 7.31 -11.32
N LYS A 27 4.07 7.31 -12.01
CA LYS A 27 3.97 7.06 -13.44
C LYS A 27 3.59 8.37 -14.14
N GLN A 28 4.30 8.72 -15.21
CA GLN A 28 3.84 9.80 -16.08
C GLN A 28 2.82 9.24 -17.08
N VAL A 29 1.68 9.91 -17.18
CA VAL A 29 0.61 9.56 -18.11
C VAL A 29 0.12 10.83 -18.80
N PHE A 30 -0.28 10.73 -20.07
CA PHE A 30 -0.84 11.87 -20.78
C PHE A 30 -2.33 12.04 -20.45
N SER A 31 -2.73 13.23 -19.99
CA SER A 31 -4.14 13.55 -19.78
C SER A 31 -4.71 14.21 -21.02
N ALA A 32 -5.59 13.52 -21.75
CA ALA A 32 -6.31 14.10 -22.89
C ALA A 32 -7.14 15.33 -22.47
N LYS A 33 -7.78 15.26 -21.29
CA LYS A 33 -8.60 16.35 -20.74
C LYS A 33 -7.81 17.64 -20.47
N LEU A 34 -6.59 17.51 -19.94
CA LEU A 34 -5.74 18.66 -19.62
C LEU A 34 -4.72 18.97 -20.72
N ASN A 35 -4.71 18.15 -21.78
CA ASN A 35 -3.76 18.19 -22.89
C ASN A 35 -2.29 18.31 -22.46
N LYS A 36 -1.90 17.58 -21.41
CA LYS A 36 -0.54 17.60 -20.86
C LYS A 36 -0.19 16.32 -20.11
N PRO A 37 1.11 16.00 -19.92
CA PRO A 37 1.55 14.96 -19.00
C PRO A 37 1.14 15.29 -17.56
N VAL A 38 0.67 14.27 -16.84
CA VAL A 38 0.34 14.32 -15.41
C VAL A 38 1.00 13.14 -14.70
N THR A 39 1.21 13.27 -13.38
CA THR A 39 1.81 12.19 -12.57
C THR A 39 0.71 11.40 -11.86
N LEU A 40 0.54 10.14 -12.25
CA LEU A 40 -0.25 9.17 -11.53
C LEU A 40 0.59 8.57 -10.40
N LEU A 41 0.03 8.53 -9.19
CA LEU A 41 0.62 7.89 -8.03
C LEU A 41 0.00 6.51 -7.86
N VAL A 42 0.82 5.49 -7.66
CA VAL A 42 0.36 4.12 -7.38
C VAL A 42 0.88 3.71 -6.02
N LEU A 43 0.00 3.60 -5.04
CA LEU A 43 0.28 2.98 -3.76
C LEU A 43 0.23 1.47 -3.93
N ASN A 44 1.30 0.79 -3.56
CA ASN A 44 1.42 -0.65 -3.61
C ASN A 44 1.74 -1.20 -2.23
N GLU A 45 1.23 -2.38 -1.94
CA GLU A 45 1.64 -3.21 -0.83
C GLU A 45 2.66 -4.22 -1.33
N ASN A 46 3.76 -4.39 -0.59
CA ASN A 46 4.77 -5.40 -0.87
C ASN A 46 4.54 -6.57 0.10
N ILE A 47 4.00 -7.67 -0.41
CA ILE A 47 3.62 -8.85 0.38
C ILE A 47 4.53 -10.04 0.05
N PRO A 48 4.74 -10.98 0.98
CA PRO A 48 5.46 -12.23 0.69
C PRO A 48 4.80 -13.02 -0.45
N ALA A 49 5.61 -13.75 -1.22
CA ALA A 49 5.13 -14.56 -2.34
C ALA A 49 4.07 -15.59 -1.92
N GLU A 50 4.22 -16.20 -0.74
CA GLU A 50 3.27 -17.15 -0.19
C GLU A 50 1.91 -16.48 0.06
N GLU A 51 1.92 -15.28 0.66
CA GLU A 51 0.70 -14.51 0.89
C GLU A 51 0.05 -14.09 -0.44
N TYR A 52 0.86 -13.70 -1.43
CA TYR A 52 0.38 -13.37 -2.76
C TYR A 52 -0.34 -14.56 -3.41
N ASN A 53 0.30 -15.73 -3.44
CA ASN A 53 -0.27 -16.93 -4.03
C ASN A 53 -1.58 -17.34 -3.33
N ARG A 54 -1.66 -17.14 -2.02
CA ARG A 54 -2.88 -17.40 -1.24
C ARG A 54 -4.00 -16.40 -1.52
N ARG A 55 -3.67 -15.12 -1.76
CA ARG A 55 -4.63 -14.04 -2.04
C ARG A 55 -5.11 -14.04 -3.49
N PHE A 56 -4.28 -14.53 -4.41
CA PHE A 56 -4.53 -14.52 -5.85
C PHE A 56 -4.28 -15.90 -6.47
N PRO A 57 -5.06 -16.93 -6.08
CA PRO A 57 -4.86 -18.30 -6.56
C PRO A 57 -5.05 -18.43 -8.09
N ASP A 58 -5.86 -17.56 -8.69
CA ASP A 58 -6.16 -17.57 -10.14
C ASP A 58 -5.08 -16.88 -10.99
N LYS A 59 -4.06 -16.28 -10.36
CA LYS A 59 -2.95 -15.62 -11.07
C LYS A 59 -1.75 -16.53 -11.14
N LYS A 60 -0.84 -16.24 -12.10
CA LYS A 60 0.43 -16.96 -12.21
C LYS A 60 1.15 -16.95 -10.85
N PRO A 61 1.39 -18.11 -10.24
CA PRO A 61 2.05 -18.19 -8.94
C PRO A 61 3.45 -17.57 -8.98
N LYS A 62 3.85 -17.03 -7.84
CA LYS A 62 5.19 -16.51 -7.58
C LYS A 62 6.01 -17.59 -6.87
N ASP A 63 7.18 -17.88 -7.40
CA ASP A 63 8.17 -18.74 -6.73
C ASP A 63 8.82 -17.95 -5.59
N PRO A 64 8.68 -18.37 -4.32
CA PRO A 64 9.27 -17.65 -3.19
C PRO A 64 10.79 -17.58 -3.20
N GLN A 65 11.48 -18.52 -3.84
CA GLN A 65 12.95 -18.49 -3.91
C GLN A 65 13.47 -17.47 -4.92
N GLN A 66 12.75 -17.29 -6.03
CA GLN A 66 13.15 -16.37 -7.10
C GLN A 66 12.52 -14.98 -6.95
N GLN A 67 11.29 -14.92 -6.44
CA GLN A 67 10.48 -13.72 -6.25
C GLN A 67 9.88 -13.74 -4.84
N PRO A 68 10.69 -13.52 -3.78
CA PRO A 68 10.24 -13.64 -2.39
C PRO A 68 9.14 -12.64 -2.01
N PHE A 69 9.01 -11.55 -2.77
CA PHE A 69 7.98 -10.54 -2.56
C PHE A 69 7.27 -10.18 -3.86
N ALA A 70 5.98 -9.90 -3.72
CA ALA A 70 5.12 -9.44 -4.80
C ALA A 70 4.55 -8.06 -4.48
N LYS A 71 4.61 -7.19 -5.47
CA LYS A 71 4.03 -5.86 -5.41
C LYS A 71 2.59 -5.90 -5.88
N VAL A 72 1.67 -5.46 -5.01
CA VAL A 72 0.23 -5.48 -5.26
C VAL A 72 -0.30 -4.05 -5.23
N PRO A 73 -0.90 -3.53 -6.31
CA PRO A 73 -1.54 -2.23 -6.31
C PRO A 73 -2.68 -2.16 -5.30
N VAL A 74 -2.71 -1.11 -4.49
CA VAL A 74 -3.75 -0.83 -3.48
C VAL A 74 -4.61 0.34 -3.93
N LEU A 75 -3.98 1.39 -4.47
CA LEU A 75 -4.66 2.61 -4.93
C LEU A 75 -3.87 3.23 -6.08
N GLU A 76 -4.58 3.60 -7.15
CA GLU A 76 -4.08 4.51 -8.17
C GLU A 76 -4.81 5.86 -8.04
N THR A 77 -4.06 6.95 -7.96
CA THR A 77 -4.64 8.28 -7.74
C THR A 77 -3.72 9.39 -8.22
N PHE A 78 -4.28 10.56 -8.54
CA PHE A 78 -3.53 11.80 -8.76
C PHE A 78 -3.35 12.62 -7.47
N SER A 79 -3.83 12.11 -6.32
CA SER A 79 -3.91 12.83 -5.04
C SER A 79 -3.07 12.19 -3.94
N GLU A 80 -2.07 12.92 -3.44
CA GLU A 80 -1.30 12.52 -2.25
C GLU A 80 -2.18 12.42 -0.99
N VAL A 81 -3.28 13.19 -0.91
CA VAL A 81 -4.20 13.18 0.23
C VAL A 81 -4.95 11.84 0.32
N GLU A 82 -5.32 11.25 -0.80
CA GLU A 82 -5.99 9.94 -0.82
C GLU A 82 -5.07 8.83 -0.33
N ILE A 83 -3.78 8.88 -0.70
CA ILE A 83 -2.76 7.96 -0.17
C ILE A 83 -2.66 8.07 1.35
N ILE A 84 -2.62 9.29 1.89
CA ILE A 84 -2.59 9.54 3.34
C ILE A 84 -3.82 8.93 4.02
N LYS A 85 -5.02 9.15 3.45
CA LYS A 85 -6.27 8.60 4.00
C LYS A 85 -6.24 7.07 4.05
N VAL A 86 -5.80 6.42 2.97
CA VAL A 86 -5.68 4.94 2.92
C VAL A 86 -4.67 4.43 3.96
N LEU A 87 -3.48 5.03 4.01
CA LEU A 87 -2.45 4.63 4.96
C LEU A 87 -2.89 4.84 6.42
N ALA A 88 -3.54 5.98 6.73
CA ALA A 88 -4.04 6.26 8.07
C ALA A 88 -5.14 5.26 8.49
N ALA A 89 -6.14 5.03 7.62
CA ALA A 89 -7.22 4.09 7.90
C ALA A 89 -6.70 2.65 8.13
N ALA A 90 -5.67 2.24 7.40
CA ALA A 90 -5.04 0.94 7.59
C ALA A 90 -4.32 0.80 8.96
N LEU A 91 -3.86 1.90 9.56
CA LEU A 91 -3.28 1.89 10.91
C LEU A 91 -4.36 1.75 11.99
N ASP A 92 -5.54 2.34 11.78
CA ASP A 92 -6.64 2.34 12.75
C ASP A 92 -7.36 0.98 12.83
N LYS A 93 -7.56 0.31 11.68
CA LYS A 93 -8.22 -1.01 11.63
C LYS A 93 -7.53 -2.10 12.46
N LYS A 94 -6.21 -2.02 12.66
CA LYS A 94 -5.47 -2.97 13.53
C LYS A 94 -5.54 -2.62 15.02
N LYS A 95 -5.94 -1.40 15.40
CA LYS A 95 -6.10 -1.02 16.82
C LYS A 95 -7.29 -1.74 17.47
N GLN A 96 -8.33 -2.06 16.70
CA GLN A 96 -9.51 -2.79 17.18
C GLN A 96 -9.27 -4.30 17.39
N ARG A 97 -8.33 -4.92 16.65
CA ARG A 97 -8.04 -6.37 16.80
C ARG A 97 -7.22 -6.74 18.03
N LYS A 98 -6.53 -5.79 18.68
CA LYS A 98 -5.78 -6.03 19.93
C LYS A 98 -6.57 -5.69 21.22
N GLY A 99 -7.82 -5.23 21.11
CA GLY A 99 -8.67 -4.87 22.26
C GLY A 99 -9.70 -5.91 22.68
N GLY A 100 -9.80 -7.05 21.98
CA GLY A 100 -10.80 -8.10 22.23
C GLY A 100 -10.31 -9.27 23.10
N GLY A 101 -9.40 -9.02 24.04
CA GLY A 101 -9.01 -10.02 25.03
C GLY A 101 -10.07 -10.11 26.12
N GLN A 102 -10.87 -11.18 26.07
CA GLN A 102 -11.86 -11.57 27.08
C GLN A 102 -11.31 -11.43 28.51
N ARG A 103 -11.99 -10.65 29.35
CA ARG A 103 -12.09 -10.96 30.77
C ARG A 103 -13.18 -12.03 30.88
N ALA A 104 -12.77 -13.30 30.97
CA ALA A 104 -13.61 -14.34 31.54
C ALA A 104 -13.56 -14.17 33.06
N GLY A 105 -14.74 -14.13 33.68
CA GLY A 105 -14.92 -13.99 35.13
C GLY A 105 -14.69 -15.29 35.88
#